data_AF-A0A1B8AC31-F1
#
_entry.id   AF-A0A1B8AC31-F1
#
_cell.length_a   1.000
_cell.length_b   1.000
_cell.length_c   1.000
_cell.angle_alpha   90.00
_cell.angle_beta   90.00
_cell.angle_gamma   90.00
#
_symmetry.space_group_name_H-M   'P 1'
#
loop_
_entity.id
_entity.type
_entity.pdbx_description
1 polymer ?
#
loop_
_entity_poly.entity_id
_entity_poly.type
_entity_poly.pdbx_seq_one_letter_code
_entity_poly.pdbx_strand_id
1 'polypeptide(L)'
;MGMQGPLTAQALGRSPYDDVVEWEDDHDDQQNGDGSTQQYDHRGRPINPETKKINRDIIRSHNEVMLVIGVAEQENPTSSPEAESDKRHAMYEDDVGRNLAFSAFRCVDAAGAFGLDGFRQRILIYKRYSHVPFWDLYAKSRNPFSITRYILPGASLNLLSNYADRQVALLWRDRPDRLFGRRLVHEVWSYVRVHLELYVALQRLGMVSGTSWLPSLSFFIPFTQDSPIPAPPPLAGLSFQSILQWAGGLFVSSTPFLVWVITQRLTRDWWPQILARIYRRLPNTGSLPGMTSPWTPAERPRERPEHRRNRSTVEDVSPIRPIDGQMPSDTGPVEAVRRPSTFSARGDDYASDEEDNEGVSATLISFDVEATAETSEAPPGLWSAELRPSVDARGAVIPTTTYCDTMLTQLPPLIASHVFADAVLRLAIAPWEATALRLVAGTFRQRLGLPTHDICGINLLGESSLVLAINFLGSQVLHLAVCGEIWAAFTAAATVFHTTPEEWREAEEEEQQENRPDWPDERI
;
A
#
# COMPACT_ATOMS: atom_id res chain seq x y z
N MET A 1 86.92 -17.75 -11.91
CA MET A 1 85.64 -17.33 -12.53
C MET A 1 84.53 -17.79 -11.60
N GLY A 2 83.75 -16.89 -10.98
CA GLY A 2 82.72 -17.31 -10.01
C GLY A 2 82.14 -16.25 -9.06
N MET A 3 82.14 -14.96 -9.39
CA MET A 3 81.58 -13.90 -8.52
C MET A 3 80.66 -12.90 -9.26
N GLN A 4 80.33 -13.13 -10.53
CA GLN A 4 79.49 -12.20 -11.28
C GLN A 4 77.98 -12.50 -11.16
N GLY A 5 77.58 -13.75 -10.93
CA GLY A 5 76.16 -14.11 -10.77
C GLY A 5 75.44 -13.33 -9.66
N PRO A 6 75.97 -13.33 -8.41
CA PRO A 6 75.29 -12.68 -7.28
C PRO A 6 75.21 -11.15 -7.43
N LEU A 7 76.25 -10.53 -7.97
CA LEU A 7 76.29 -9.07 -8.18
C LEU A 7 75.32 -8.61 -9.27
N THR A 8 75.11 -9.44 -10.30
CA THR A 8 74.18 -9.13 -11.39
C THR A 8 72.73 -9.27 -10.93
N ALA A 9 72.42 -10.29 -10.12
CA ALA A 9 71.11 -10.43 -9.49
C ALA A 9 70.79 -9.25 -8.57
N GLN A 10 71.76 -8.80 -7.76
CA GLN A 10 71.59 -7.68 -6.85
C GLN A 10 71.45 -6.34 -7.58
N ALA A 11 72.15 -6.14 -8.71
CA ALA A 11 72.01 -4.96 -9.56
C ALA A 11 70.64 -4.87 -10.25
N LEU A 12 69.98 -6.01 -10.48
CA LEU A 12 68.63 -6.11 -11.04
C LEU A 12 67.54 -6.13 -9.95
N GLY A 13 67.90 -5.88 -8.68
CA GLY A 13 66.97 -5.82 -7.56
C GLY A 13 66.44 -7.18 -7.08
N ARG A 14 67.04 -8.29 -7.50
CA ARG A 14 66.65 -9.64 -7.09
C ARG A 14 67.45 -10.13 -5.87
N SER A 15 66.84 -10.99 -5.07
CA SER A 15 67.48 -11.61 -3.90
C SER A 15 68.58 -12.60 -4.35
N PRO A 16 69.73 -12.69 -3.66
CA PRO A 16 70.81 -13.63 -4.01
C PRO A 16 70.43 -15.11 -3.91
N TYR A 17 69.27 -15.43 -3.32
CA TYR A 17 68.74 -16.78 -3.12
C TYR A 17 67.57 -17.10 -4.06
N ASP A 18 67.26 -16.20 -4.99
CA ASP A 18 66.20 -16.43 -5.97
C ASP A 18 66.75 -17.37 -7.05
N ASP A 19 66.15 -18.55 -7.22
CA ASP A 19 66.64 -19.57 -8.15
C ASP A 19 66.67 -18.99 -9.57
N VAL A 20 67.85 -19.04 -10.21
CA VAL A 20 68.00 -18.66 -11.61
C VAL A 20 67.28 -19.72 -12.43
N VAL A 21 66.08 -19.41 -12.93
CA VAL A 21 65.43 -20.22 -13.96
C VAL A 21 66.28 -20.09 -15.22
N GLU A 22 67.18 -21.04 -15.43
CA GLU A 22 67.89 -21.21 -16.70
C GLU A 22 66.85 -21.60 -17.74
N TRP A 23 66.50 -20.66 -18.62
CA TRP A 23 65.75 -20.97 -19.82
C TRP A 23 66.71 -21.71 -20.76
N GLU A 24 66.49 -23.02 -20.87
CA GLU A 24 67.26 -23.91 -21.74
C GLU A 24 66.81 -23.66 -23.20
N ASP A 25 67.35 -22.60 -23.80
CA ASP A 25 67.16 -22.30 -25.22
C ASP A 25 68.24 -23.01 -26.02
N ASP A 26 67.91 -24.21 -26.51
CA ASP A 26 68.43 -24.76 -27.76
C ASP A 26 67.57 -25.96 -28.17
N HIS A 27 66.50 -25.71 -28.94
CA HIS A 27 66.15 -26.48 -30.15
C HIS A 27 64.88 -25.94 -30.83
N ASP A 28 65.01 -25.74 -32.14
CA ASP A 28 64.00 -25.28 -33.07
C ASP A 28 62.74 -26.17 -33.13
N ASP A 29 61.62 -25.48 -33.39
CA ASP A 29 60.38 -25.91 -34.03
C ASP A 29 59.46 -26.96 -33.37
N GLN A 30 58.28 -26.41 -33.04
CA GLN A 30 56.95 -27.02 -33.10
C GLN A 30 56.46 -27.87 -31.93
N GLN A 31 55.26 -27.47 -31.48
CA GLN A 31 54.32 -28.16 -30.58
C GLN A 31 54.61 -27.99 -29.09
N ASN A 32 54.26 -26.82 -28.56
CA ASN A 32 53.33 -26.66 -27.43
C ASN A 32 53.12 -25.16 -27.20
N GLY A 33 51.97 -24.66 -27.67
CA GLY A 33 51.58 -23.28 -27.45
C GLY A 33 51.19 -23.08 -25.98
N ASP A 34 52.06 -22.44 -25.20
CA ASP A 34 51.69 -21.47 -24.16
C ASP A 34 52.91 -20.67 -23.65
N GLY A 35 53.82 -20.28 -24.55
CA GLY A 35 54.99 -19.47 -24.22
C GLY A 35 54.70 -17.98 -24.41
N SER A 36 54.60 -17.25 -23.30
CA SER A 36 54.21 -15.84 -23.18
C SER A 36 54.74 -14.92 -24.29
N THR A 37 53.94 -14.68 -25.33
CA THR A 37 54.26 -13.69 -26.36
C THR A 37 54.18 -12.30 -25.71
N GLN A 38 55.28 -11.54 -25.69
CA GLN A 38 55.31 -10.20 -25.12
C GLN A 38 54.27 -9.32 -25.83
N GLN A 39 53.21 -8.94 -25.11
CA GLN A 39 52.13 -8.13 -25.66
C GLN A 39 52.53 -6.66 -25.59
N TYR A 40 52.13 -5.87 -26.58
CA TYR A 40 52.38 -4.44 -26.61
C TYR A 40 51.06 -3.68 -26.70
N ASP A 41 51.01 -2.51 -26.09
CA ASP A 41 49.88 -1.60 -26.22
C ASP A 41 49.79 -1.02 -27.64
N HIS A 42 48.69 -0.32 -27.95
CA HIS A 42 48.50 0.47 -29.16
C HIS A 42 49.59 1.53 -29.41
N ARG A 43 50.41 1.86 -28.40
CA ARG A 43 51.58 2.74 -28.47
C ARG A 43 52.93 1.99 -28.53
N GLY A 44 52.92 0.67 -28.69
CA GLY A 44 54.13 -0.15 -28.77
C GLY A 44 54.86 -0.34 -27.44
N ARG A 45 54.20 -0.10 -26.29
CA ARG A 45 54.77 -0.33 -24.95
C ARG A 45 54.50 -1.75 -24.48
N PRO A 46 55.47 -2.49 -23.94
CA PRO A 46 55.24 -3.86 -23.49
C PRO A 46 54.26 -3.86 -22.31
N ILE A 47 53.18 -4.65 -22.40
CA ILE A 47 52.18 -4.87 -21.36
C ILE A 47 52.22 -6.34 -20.96
N ASN A 48 52.31 -6.60 -19.66
CA ASN A 48 52.04 -7.93 -19.12
C ASN A 48 50.59 -7.99 -18.58
N PRO A 49 49.65 -8.70 -19.24
CA PRO A 49 48.28 -8.83 -18.77
C PRO A 49 48.18 -9.57 -17.44
N GLU A 50 49.11 -10.49 -17.15
CA GLU A 50 49.14 -11.21 -15.88
C GLU A 50 49.50 -10.29 -14.72
N THR A 51 50.48 -9.40 -14.91
CA THR A 51 50.83 -8.41 -13.89
C THR A 51 49.66 -7.46 -13.61
N LYS A 52 48.92 -7.02 -14.64
CA LYS A 52 47.70 -6.22 -14.45
C LYS A 52 46.61 -7.00 -13.70
N LYS A 53 46.44 -8.28 -14.00
CA LYS A 53 45.49 -9.15 -13.29
C LYS A 53 45.87 -9.33 -11.83
N ILE A 54 47.15 -9.58 -11.55
CA ILE A 54 47.69 -9.73 -10.19
C ILE A 54 47.53 -8.41 -9.42
N ASN A 55 47.86 -7.27 -10.00
CA ASN A 55 47.68 -5.96 -9.35
C ASN A 55 46.20 -5.71 -9.02
N ARG A 56 45.29 -6.01 -9.95
CA ARG A 56 43.85 -5.90 -9.70
C ARG A 56 43.38 -6.82 -8.58
N ASP A 57 43.92 -8.03 -8.50
CA ASP A 57 43.55 -9.00 -7.47
C ASP A 57 44.16 -8.62 -6.09
N ILE A 58 45.35 -8.00 -6.06
CA ILE A 58 45.95 -7.41 -4.84
C ILE A 58 45.12 -6.23 -4.35
N ILE A 59 44.69 -5.34 -5.23
CA ILE A 59 43.81 -4.21 -4.86
C ILE A 59 42.47 -4.73 -4.34
N ARG A 60 41.88 -5.75 -4.99
CA ARG A 60 40.65 -6.39 -4.53
C ARG A 60 40.83 -7.00 -3.14
N SER A 61 41.90 -7.77 -2.90
CA SER A 61 42.12 -8.42 -1.61
C SER A 61 42.42 -7.40 -0.51
N HIS A 62 43.11 -6.30 -0.83
CA HIS A 62 43.32 -5.19 0.10
C HIS A 62 41.99 -4.54 0.51
N ASN A 63 41.13 -4.23 -0.45
CA ASN A 63 39.80 -3.68 -0.19
C ASN A 63 38.91 -4.65 0.62
N GLU A 64 39.00 -5.95 0.35
CA GLU A 64 38.31 -6.99 1.11
C GLU A 64 38.80 -7.05 2.56
N VAL A 65 40.12 -6.96 2.78
CA VAL A 65 40.72 -6.90 4.11
C VAL A 65 40.32 -5.61 4.85
N MET A 66 40.31 -4.45 4.19
CA MET A 66 39.83 -3.19 4.79
C MET A 66 38.36 -3.28 5.23
N LEU A 67 37.54 -4.01 4.47
CA LEU A 67 36.14 -4.25 4.81
C LEU A 67 35.99 -5.21 6.00
N VAL A 68 36.79 -6.27 6.05
CA VAL A 68 36.78 -7.24 7.16
C VAL A 68 37.34 -6.65 8.45
N ILE A 69 38.35 -5.78 8.37
CA ILE A 69 38.93 -5.07 9.53
C ILE A 69 37.98 -3.95 10.02
N GLY A 70 36.99 -3.56 9.21
CA GLY A 70 36.01 -2.52 9.55
C GLY A 70 36.52 -1.08 9.35
N VAL A 71 37.62 -0.90 8.61
CA VAL A 71 38.14 0.42 8.24
C VAL A 71 37.33 1.03 7.08
N ALA A 72 36.76 0.18 6.23
CA ALA A 72 35.85 0.57 5.17
C ALA A 72 34.54 -0.20 5.33
N GLU A 73 33.56 0.40 6.00
CA GLU A 73 32.21 -0.13 5.94
C GLU A 73 31.71 0.01 4.49
N GLN A 74 31.17 -1.08 3.92
CA GLN A 74 30.36 -0.94 2.72
C GLN A 74 29.19 -0.05 3.10
N GLU A 75 29.19 1.21 2.67
CA GLU A 75 28.00 2.05 2.70
C GLU A 75 26.90 1.30 1.96
N ASN A 76 26.06 0.61 2.72
CA ASN A 76 24.85 0.06 2.20
C ASN A 76 23.99 1.29 1.88
N PRO A 77 23.57 1.51 0.63
CA PRO A 77 22.77 2.68 0.29
C PRO A 77 21.42 2.71 1.05
N THR A 78 21.09 1.64 1.78
CA THR A 78 19.90 1.50 2.62
C THR A 78 20.18 1.52 4.13
N SER A 79 21.43 1.68 4.57
CA SER A 79 21.81 1.70 6.00
C SER A 79 22.50 2.99 6.44
N SER A 80 22.34 4.07 5.67
CA SER A 80 22.74 5.37 6.20
C SER A 80 21.84 5.73 7.39
N PRO A 81 22.36 6.38 8.45
CA PRO A 81 21.56 6.81 9.59
C PRO A 81 20.40 7.73 9.15
N GLU A 82 20.59 8.49 8.07
CA GLU A 82 19.54 9.30 7.44
C GLU A 82 18.42 8.45 6.84
N ALA A 83 18.74 7.39 6.10
CA ALA A 83 17.73 6.49 5.53
C ALA A 83 16.94 5.75 6.63
N GLU A 84 17.57 5.44 7.76
CA GLU A 84 16.89 4.88 8.93
C GLU A 84 16.00 5.90 9.66
N SER A 85 16.43 7.17 9.74
CA SER A 85 15.62 8.28 10.26
C SER A 85 14.38 8.52 9.39
N ASP A 86 14.56 8.63 8.06
CA ASP A 86 13.46 8.78 7.09
C ASP A 86 12.45 7.62 7.19
N LYS A 87 12.94 6.40 7.39
CA LYS A 87 12.07 5.22 7.59
C LYS A 87 11.27 5.32 8.89
N ARG A 88 11.87 5.80 9.98
CA ARG A 88 11.17 6.01 11.26
C ARG A 88 10.13 7.13 11.14
N HIS A 89 10.47 8.23 10.47
CA HIS A 89 9.54 9.32 10.14
C HIS A 89 8.34 8.81 9.33
N ALA A 90 8.58 8.07 8.25
CA ALA A 90 7.52 7.49 7.43
C ALA A 90 6.62 6.54 8.24
N MET A 91 7.20 5.72 9.14
CA MET A 91 6.42 4.84 10.03
C MET A 91 5.57 5.62 11.03
N TYR A 92 6.09 6.71 11.59
CA TYR A 92 5.36 7.61 12.48
C TYR A 92 4.16 8.23 11.76
N GLU A 93 4.38 8.86 10.59
CA GLU A 93 3.30 9.49 9.82
C GLU A 93 2.23 8.46 9.40
N ASP A 94 2.65 7.25 9.05
CA ASP A 94 1.75 6.16 8.68
C ASP A 94 0.88 5.71 9.85
N ASP A 95 1.45 5.57 11.06
CA ASP A 95 0.71 5.13 12.24
C ASP A 95 -0.29 6.19 12.71
N VAL A 96 0.17 7.44 12.83
CA VAL A 96 -0.70 8.59 13.16
C VAL A 96 -1.81 8.74 12.13
N GLY A 97 -1.46 8.68 10.84
CA GLY A 97 -2.42 8.75 9.73
C GLY A 97 -3.47 7.64 9.78
N ARG A 98 -3.08 6.39 10.09
CA ARG A 98 -4.03 5.27 10.22
C ARG A 98 -4.97 5.44 11.41
N ASN A 99 -4.46 5.88 12.56
CA ASN A 99 -5.26 6.13 13.75
C ASN A 99 -6.27 7.26 13.53
N LEU A 100 -5.84 8.31 12.84
CA LEU A 100 -6.67 9.44 12.48
C LEU A 100 -7.74 9.06 11.43
N ALA A 101 -7.36 8.31 10.39
CA ALA A 101 -8.28 7.74 9.40
C ALA A 101 -9.36 6.88 10.03
N PHE A 102 -8.96 5.98 10.94
CA PHE A 102 -9.90 5.13 11.65
C PHE A 102 -10.95 5.94 12.41
N SER A 103 -10.50 6.97 13.13
CA SER A 103 -11.39 7.84 13.91
C SER A 103 -12.30 8.65 12.99
N ALA A 104 -11.76 9.18 11.89
CA ALA A 104 -12.50 9.96 10.91
C ALA A 104 -13.66 9.16 10.28
N PHE A 105 -13.39 7.94 9.80
CA PHE A 105 -14.44 7.09 9.23
C PHE A 105 -15.54 6.77 10.24
N ARG A 106 -15.18 6.51 11.50
CA ARG A 106 -16.18 6.30 12.56
C ARG A 106 -17.02 7.54 12.83
N CYS A 107 -16.43 8.73 12.80
CA CYS A 107 -17.17 9.97 12.95
C CYS A 107 -18.14 10.19 11.78
N VAL A 108 -17.70 9.92 10.54
CA VAL A 108 -18.55 10.00 9.35
C VAL A 108 -19.73 9.02 9.44
N ASP A 109 -19.47 7.75 9.78
CA ASP A 109 -20.51 6.74 9.95
C ASP A 109 -21.48 7.10 11.10
N ALA A 110 -20.94 7.62 12.21
CA ALA A 110 -21.72 8.05 13.35
C ALA A 110 -22.63 9.24 13.02
N ALA A 111 -22.17 10.19 12.21
CA ALA A 111 -22.99 11.33 11.79
C ALA A 111 -24.28 10.88 11.10
N GLY A 112 -24.19 9.89 10.21
CA GLY A 112 -25.36 9.25 9.60
C GLY A 112 -26.23 8.53 10.65
N ALA A 113 -25.59 7.78 11.54
CA ALA A 113 -26.28 6.97 12.54
C ALA A 113 -27.12 7.79 13.54
N PHE A 114 -26.65 8.98 13.91
CA PHE A 114 -27.32 9.88 14.86
C PHE A 114 -28.38 10.75 14.18
N GLY A 115 -29.51 10.12 13.85
CA GLY A 115 -30.74 10.81 13.46
C GLY A 115 -30.84 11.21 11.98
N LEU A 116 -29.72 11.46 11.28
CA LEU A 116 -29.74 11.84 9.85
C LEU A 116 -30.29 10.72 8.97
N ASP A 117 -29.85 9.48 9.18
CA ASP A 117 -30.39 8.33 8.47
C ASP A 117 -31.87 8.11 8.78
N GLY A 118 -32.24 8.24 10.06
CA GLY A 118 -33.64 8.06 10.47
C GLY A 118 -34.54 9.14 9.88
N PHE A 119 -34.07 10.39 9.83
CA PHE A 119 -34.76 11.49 9.19
C PHE A 119 -34.93 11.25 7.68
N ARG A 120 -33.85 10.83 6.99
CA ARG A 120 -33.89 10.42 5.58
C ARG A 120 -34.92 9.33 5.33
N GLN A 121 -34.86 8.24 6.10
CA GLN A 121 -35.79 7.11 5.97
C GLN A 121 -37.25 7.51 6.22
N ARG A 122 -37.50 8.40 7.19
CA ARG A 122 -38.84 8.94 7.44
C ARG A 122 -39.35 9.78 6.27
N ILE A 123 -38.51 10.60 5.65
CA ILE A 123 -38.87 11.35 4.43
C ILE A 123 -39.22 10.37 3.31
N LEU A 124 -38.45 9.29 3.11
CA LEU A 124 -38.72 8.32 2.04
C LEU A 124 -40.05 7.56 2.18
N ILE A 125 -40.60 7.47 3.39
CA ILE A 125 -41.78 6.64 3.69
C ILE A 125 -43.03 7.45 3.96
N TYR A 126 -42.97 8.50 4.78
CA TYR A 126 -44.18 9.12 5.32
C TYR A 126 -44.67 10.30 4.48
N LYS A 127 -45.93 10.25 4.06
CA LYS A 127 -46.62 11.32 3.31
C LYS A 127 -46.60 12.66 4.03
N ARG A 128 -46.56 12.66 5.36
CA ARG A 128 -46.46 13.92 6.15
C ARG A 128 -45.29 14.81 5.72
N TYR A 129 -44.17 14.22 5.29
CA TYR A 129 -43.00 14.96 4.83
C TYR A 129 -43.12 15.47 3.39
N SER A 130 -44.17 15.13 2.64
CA SER A 130 -44.43 15.72 1.31
C SER A 130 -45.23 17.02 1.37
N HIS A 131 -45.86 17.33 2.51
CA HIS A 131 -46.75 18.49 2.66
C HIS A 131 -46.11 19.65 3.43
N VAL A 132 -44.96 19.42 4.08
CA VAL A 132 -44.29 20.42 4.91
C VAL A 132 -42.93 20.73 4.28
N PRO A 133 -42.59 21.99 3.98
CA PRO A 133 -41.29 22.32 3.41
C PRO A 133 -40.16 22.07 4.42
N PHE A 134 -38.93 21.90 3.93
CA PHE A 134 -37.79 21.43 4.72
C PHE A 134 -37.54 22.24 5.99
N TRP A 135 -37.53 23.57 5.87
CA TRP A 135 -37.29 24.48 7.00
C TRP A 135 -38.39 24.39 8.06
N ASP A 136 -39.63 24.20 7.64
CA ASP A 136 -40.76 24.04 8.54
C ASP A 136 -40.73 22.70 9.28
N LEU A 137 -40.10 21.66 8.72
CA LEU A 137 -39.89 20.39 9.43
C LEU A 137 -39.02 20.60 10.66
N TYR A 138 -37.96 21.40 10.53
CA TYR A 138 -37.07 21.75 11.64
C TYR A 138 -37.76 22.68 12.65
N ALA A 139 -38.47 23.70 12.17
CA ALA A 139 -39.22 24.59 13.05
C ALA A 139 -40.31 23.86 13.85
N LYS A 140 -41.06 22.94 13.21
CA LYS A 140 -42.11 22.13 13.85
C LYS A 140 -41.56 21.06 14.78
N SER A 141 -40.35 20.55 14.53
CA SER A 141 -39.73 19.55 15.40
C SER A 141 -39.14 20.16 16.67
N ARG A 142 -38.85 21.47 16.70
CA ARG A 142 -38.20 22.17 17.82
C ARG A 142 -39.01 22.21 19.11
N ASN A 143 -40.34 22.25 19.05
CA ASN A 143 -41.21 22.39 20.23
C ASN A 143 -41.47 21.06 20.99
N PRO A 144 -41.60 19.90 20.31
CA PRO A 144 -41.65 18.58 20.97
C PRO A 144 -40.36 17.74 20.77
N PHE A 145 -39.20 18.38 20.54
CA PHE A 145 -37.97 17.66 20.21
C PHE A 145 -37.52 16.77 21.37
N SER A 146 -37.23 15.51 21.07
CA SER A 146 -36.69 14.55 22.04
C SER A 146 -35.52 13.80 21.40
N ILE A 147 -34.33 13.96 21.95
CA ILE A 147 -33.09 13.33 21.47
C ILE A 147 -33.27 11.80 21.41
N THR A 148 -33.91 11.21 22.43
CA THR A 148 -34.18 9.77 22.52
C THR A 148 -35.17 9.28 21.46
N ARG A 149 -36.04 10.15 20.93
CA ARG A 149 -37.06 9.79 19.92
C ARG A 149 -36.65 10.09 18.48
N TYR A 150 -35.77 11.06 18.28
CA TYR A 150 -35.42 11.56 16.94
C TYR A 150 -33.97 11.27 16.54
N ILE A 151 -33.02 11.23 17.48
CA ILE A 151 -31.59 11.05 17.19
C ILE A 151 -31.12 9.62 17.52
N LEU A 152 -31.45 9.13 18.72
CA LEU A 152 -30.92 7.87 19.22
C LEU A 152 -31.53 6.58 18.65
N PRO A 153 -32.78 6.52 18.13
CA PRO A 153 -33.35 5.26 17.66
C PRO A 153 -32.50 4.62 16.57
N GLY A 154 -32.04 3.38 16.82
CA GLY A 154 -31.19 2.61 15.92
C GLY A 154 -29.72 3.04 15.87
N ALA A 155 -29.31 4.13 16.53
CA ALA A 155 -27.92 4.60 16.51
C ALA A 155 -26.98 3.62 17.25
N SER A 156 -27.36 3.21 18.47
CA SER A 156 -26.55 2.29 19.28
C SER A 156 -26.34 0.93 18.60
N LEU A 157 -27.41 0.36 18.06
CA LEU A 157 -27.34 -0.93 17.38
C LEU A 157 -26.59 -0.86 16.05
N ASN A 158 -26.70 0.26 15.31
CA ASN A 158 -25.91 0.47 14.10
C ASN A 158 -24.40 0.52 14.42
N LEU A 159 -24.01 1.30 15.45
CA LEU A 159 -22.63 1.37 15.90
C LEU A 159 -22.11 0.00 16.39
N LEU A 160 -22.93 -0.75 17.13
CA LEU A 160 -22.59 -2.09 17.59
C LEU A 160 -22.41 -3.07 16.41
N SER A 161 -23.32 -3.02 15.43
CA SER A 161 -23.24 -3.86 14.23
C SER A 161 -21.99 -3.56 13.41
N ASN A 162 -21.65 -2.28 13.19
CA ASN A 162 -20.43 -1.90 12.47
C ASN A 162 -19.16 -2.30 13.23
N TYR A 163 -19.17 -2.14 14.57
CA TYR A 163 -18.06 -2.61 15.41
C TYR A 163 -17.87 -4.13 15.29
N ALA A 164 -18.96 -4.90 15.40
CA ALA A 164 -18.92 -6.35 15.29
C ALA A 164 -18.50 -6.83 13.89
N ASP A 165 -18.93 -6.15 12.81
CA ASP A 165 -18.51 -6.45 11.43
C ASP A 165 -17.00 -6.36 11.27
N ARG A 166 -16.41 -5.31 11.84
CA ARG A 166 -14.95 -5.14 11.88
C ARG A 166 -14.26 -6.22 12.71
N GLN A 167 -14.79 -6.57 13.87
CA GLN A 167 -14.22 -7.65 14.70
C GLN A 167 -14.27 -9.01 13.99
N VAL A 168 -15.37 -9.30 13.28
CA VAL A 168 -15.47 -10.50 12.45
C VAL A 168 -14.44 -10.47 11.33
N ALA A 169 -14.24 -9.33 10.66
CA ALA A 169 -13.22 -9.19 9.63
C ALA A 169 -11.79 -9.39 10.18
N LEU A 170 -11.50 -8.84 11.37
CA LEU A 170 -10.19 -8.95 12.03
C LEU A 170 -9.89 -10.39 12.48
N LEU A 171 -10.87 -11.10 13.04
CA LEU A 171 -10.73 -12.49 13.51
C LEU A 171 -10.20 -13.45 12.43
N TRP A 172 -10.47 -13.14 11.16
CA TRP A 172 -10.10 -13.97 10.01
C TRP A 172 -8.90 -13.43 9.22
N ARG A 173 -8.26 -12.33 9.66
CA ARG A 173 -7.10 -11.73 8.97
C ARG A 173 -5.89 -12.68 8.98
N ASP A 174 -5.62 -13.32 10.12
CA ASP A 174 -4.39 -14.09 10.33
C ASP A 174 -4.57 -15.61 10.13
N ARG A 175 -5.74 -16.06 9.65
CA ARG A 175 -6.07 -17.50 9.53
C ARG A 175 -6.61 -17.87 8.15
N PRO A 176 -5.79 -17.79 7.09
CA PRO A 176 -6.22 -18.11 5.73
C PRO A 176 -6.60 -19.59 5.54
N ASP A 177 -6.06 -20.48 6.37
CA ASP A 177 -6.16 -21.94 6.21
C ASP A 177 -7.57 -22.50 6.47
N ARG A 178 -8.43 -21.74 7.16
CA ARG A 178 -9.78 -22.18 7.57
C ARG A 178 -10.87 -21.63 6.66
N LEU A 179 -10.74 -21.89 5.35
CA LEU A 179 -11.66 -21.38 4.33
C LEU A 179 -13.14 -21.73 4.60
N PHE A 180 -13.43 -22.95 5.03
CA PHE A 180 -14.80 -23.37 5.32
C PHE A 180 -15.40 -22.63 6.53
N GLY A 181 -14.67 -22.57 7.65
CA GLY A 181 -15.10 -21.86 8.85
C GLY A 181 -15.32 -20.37 8.60
N ARG A 182 -14.43 -19.75 7.82
CA ARG A 182 -14.56 -18.37 7.37
C ARG A 182 -15.83 -18.15 6.54
N ARG A 183 -16.11 -19.02 5.56
CA ARG A 183 -17.35 -18.92 4.75
C ARG A 183 -18.60 -19.05 5.63
N LEU A 184 -18.64 -20.05 6.50
CA LEU A 184 -19.79 -20.26 7.39
C LEU A 184 -20.03 -19.04 8.30
N VAL A 185 -18.97 -18.52 8.94
CA VAL A 185 -19.09 -17.35 9.82
C VAL A 185 -19.52 -16.11 9.03
N HIS A 186 -19.00 -15.88 7.83
CA HIS A 186 -19.44 -14.77 6.99
C HIS A 186 -20.91 -14.90 6.56
N GLU A 187 -21.39 -16.09 6.22
CA GLU A 187 -22.80 -16.29 5.85
C GLU A 187 -23.72 -16.07 7.05
N VAL A 188 -23.39 -16.65 8.21
CA VAL A 188 -24.15 -16.46 9.46
C VAL A 188 -24.13 -14.98 9.86
N TRP A 189 -22.96 -14.34 9.81
CA TRP A 189 -22.85 -12.92 10.13
C TRP A 189 -23.62 -12.05 9.14
N SER A 190 -23.55 -12.34 7.84
CA SER A 190 -24.32 -11.63 6.82
C SER A 190 -25.82 -11.75 7.05
N TYR A 191 -26.30 -12.92 7.49
CA TYR A 191 -27.70 -13.11 7.85
C TYR A 191 -28.10 -12.27 9.06
N VAL A 192 -27.31 -12.34 10.14
CA VAL A 192 -27.54 -11.57 11.38
C VAL A 192 -27.51 -10.07 11.09
N ARG A 193 -26.50 -9.61 10.35
CA ARG A 193 -26.30 -8.20 9.99
C ARG A 193 -27.50 -7.62 9.25
N VAL A 194 -28.00 -8.30 8.21
CA VAL A 194 -29.16 -7.79 7.44
C VAL A 194 -30.42 -7.68 8.31
N HIS A 195 -30.60 -8.59 9.27
CA HIS A 195 -31.68 -8.50 10.26
C HIS A 195 -31.49 -7.33 11.23
N LEU A 196 -30.27 -7.12 11.74
CA LEU A 196 -29.95 -5.99 12.61
C LEU A 196 -30.17 -4.65 11.89
N GLU A 197 -29.71 -4.53 10.64
CA GLU A 197 -29.92 -3.34 9.81
C GLU A 197 -31.41 -3.08 9.56
N LEU A 198 -32.21 -4.14 9.33
CA LEU A 198 -33.66 -4.02 9.21
C LEU A 198 -34.30 -3.53 10.51
N TYR A 199 -33.88 -4.10 11.65
CA TYR A 199 -34.37 -3.71 12.96
C TYR A 199 -34.03 -2.25 13.28
N VAL A 200 -32.80 -1.81 12.97
CA VAL A 200 -32.36 -0.41 13.05
C VAL A 200 -33.28 0.48 12.20
N ALA A 201 -33.58 0.10 10.97
CA ALA A 201 -34.52 0.84 10.13
C ALA A 201 -35.92 0.92 10.76
N LEU A 202 -36.45 -0.18 11.30
CA LEU A 202 -37.74 -0.18 11.98
C LEU A 202 -37.77 0.74 13.22
N GLN A 203 -36.68 0.81 13.99
CA GLN A 203 -36.54 1.73 15.12
C GLN A 203 -36.47 3.19 14.65
N ARG A 204 -35.68 3.47 13.61
CA ARG A 204 -35.57 4.79 13.00
C ARG A 204 -36.91 5.29 12.50
N LEU A 205 -37.74 4.40 11.95
CA LEU A 205 -39.10 4.71 11.49
C LEU A 205 -40.13 4.85 12.62
N GLY A 206 -39.77 4.50 13.86
CA GLY A 206 -40.64 4.53 15.02
C GLY A 206 -41.68 3.41 15.04
N MET A 207 -41.44 2.32 14.33
CA MET A 207 -42.33 1.14 14.31
C MET A 207 -42.03 0.18 15.47
N VAL A 208 -40.78 0.14 15.88
CA VAL A 208 -40.30 -0.61 17.04
C VAL A 208 -39.79 0.38 18.09
N SER A 209 -39.84 0.00 19.37
CA SER A 209 -39.35 0.85 20.44
C SER A 209 -37.88 1.25 20.22
N GLY A 210 -37.60 2.55 20.32
CA GLY A 210 -36.24 3.09 20.28
C GLY A 210 -35.43 2.78 21.54
N THR A 211 -36.07 2.29 22.61
CA THR A 211 -35.39 1.91 23.87
C THR A 211 -34.83 0.49 23.86
N SER A 212 -35.25 -0.37 22.93
CA SER A 212 -34.77 -1.74 22.83
C SER A 212 -33.39 -1.75 22.17
N TRP A 213 -32.38 -2.28 22.85
CA TRP A 213 -31.02 -2.28 22.29
C TRP A 213 -30.80 -3.39 21.26
N LEU A 214 -31.50 -4.52 21.41
CA LEU A 214 -31.40 -5.69 20.55
C LEU A 214 -32.80 -6.25 20.23
N PRO A 215 -32.98 -6.86 19.05
CA PRO A 215 -34.18 -7.61 18.73
C PRO A 215 -34.30 -8.88 19.60
N SER A 216 -35.54 -9.39 19.73
CA SER A 216 -35.79 -10.71 20.30
C SER A 216 -35.14 -11.80 19.45
N LEU A 217 -34.74 -12.94 20.05
CA LEU A 217 -34.16 -14.05 19.29
C LEU A 217 -35.12 -14.63 18.24
N SER A 218 -36.44 -14.53 18.49
CA SER A 218 -37.49 -14.86 17.53
C SER A 218 -37.39 -14.04 16.24
N PHE A 219 -36.93 -12.79 16.29
CA PHE A 219 -36.78 -11.93 15.11
C PHE A 219 -35.88 -12.54 14.03
N PHE A 220 -34.91 -13.36 14.41
CA PHE A 220 -33.98 -14.02 13.48
C PHE A 220 -34.52 -15.34 12.92
N ILE A 221 -35.61 -15.88 13.47
CA ILE A 221 -36.16 -17.16 13.06
C ILE A 221 -37.32 -16.88 12.09
N PRO A 222 -37.26 -17.34 10.83
CA PRO A 222 -38.35 -17.17 9.88
C PRO A 222 -39.68 -17.71 10.41
N PHE A 223 -40.80 -17.09 10.02
CA PHE A 223 -42.16 -17.54 10.33
C PHE A 223 -42.59 -17.42 11.79
N THR A 224 -41.77 -16.83 12.66
CA THR A 224 -42.20 -16.46 14.01
C THR A 224 -43.00 -15.15 13.99
N GLN A 225 -43.65 -14.82 15.10
CA GLN A 225 -44.48 -13.61 15.23
C GLN A 225 -43.66 -12.32 15.07
N ASP A 226 -42.44 -12.31 15.61
CA ASP A 226 -41.54 -11.14 15.53
C ASP A 226 -40.71 -11.11 14.25
N SER A 227 -40.69 -12.21 13.47
CA SER A 227 -39.85 -12.32 12.28
C SER A 227 -40.26 -11.29 11.21
N PRO A 228 -39.30 -10.70 10.50
CA PRO A 228 -39.62 -9.92 9.31
C PRO A 228 -40.27 -10.78 8.21
N ILE A 229 -40.10 -12.10 8.23
CA ILE A 229 -40.67 -13.05 7.26
C ILE A 229 -41.93 -13.69 7.86
N PRO A 230 -43.16 -13.30 7.46
CA PRO A 230 -44.37 -13.87 8.01
C PRO A 230 -44.58 -15.30 7.50
N ALA A 231 -45.19 -16.13 8.35
CA ALA A 231 -45.71 -17.42 7.93
C ALA A 231 -46.81 -17.22 6.88
N PRO A 232 -46.77 -17.94 5.74
CA PRO A 232 -47.92 -18.01 4.86
C PRO A 232 -49.11 -18.67 5.58
N PRO A 233 -50.36 -18.42 5.13
CA PRO A 233 -51.52 -19.10 5.68
C PRO A 233 -51.34 -20.63 5.57
N PRO A 234 -51.88 -21.41 6.54
CA PRO A 234 -51.72 -22.86 6.54
C PRO A 234 -52.30 -23.51 5.28
N LEU A 235 -51.71 -24.63 4.85
CA LEU A 235 -52.18 -25.40 3.71
C LEU A 235 -53.64 -25.84 3.94
N ALA A 236 -54.54 -25.42 3.04
CA ALA A 236 -55.94 -25.85 3.08
C ALA A 236 -56.12 -27.34 2.66
N GLY A 237 -55.13 -27.93 1.99
CA GLY A 237 -55.12 -29.34 1.58
C GLY A 237 -53.85 -29.71 0.81
N LEU A 238 -53.70 -31.00 0.48
CA LEU A 238 -52.55 -31.55 -0.27
C LEU A 238 -52.73 -31.49 -1.80
N SER A 239 -53.72 -30.74 -2.30
CA SER A 239 -53.92 -30.58 -3.74
C SER A 239 -52.78 -29.78 -4.37
N PHE A 240 -52.44 -30.05 -5.64
CA PHE A 240 -51.42 -29.29 -6.36
C PHE A 240 -51.70 -27.78 -6.36
N GLN A 241 -52.97 -27.38 -6.50
CA GLN A 241 -53.40 -25.99 -6.45
C GLN A 241 -53.18 -25.36 -5.06
N SER A 242 -53.49 -26.08 -3.98
CA SER A 242 -53.25 -25.62 -2.61
C SER A 242 -51.76 -25.46 -2.31
N ILE A 243 -50.93 -26.39 -2.80
CA ILE A 243 -49.47 -26.30 -2.68
C ILE A 243 -48.94 -25.09 -3.46
N LEU A 244 -49.43 -24.86 -4.69
CA LEU A 244 -49.01 -23.72 -5.51
C LEU A 244 -49.45 -22.38 -4.89
N GLN A 245 -50.67 -22.30 -4.35
CA GLN A 245 -51.15 -21.11 -3.62
C GLN A 245 -50.34 -20.86 -2.36
N TRP A 246 -50.00 -21.91 -1.61
CA TRP A 246 -49.16 -21.81 -0.43
C TRP A 246 -47.75 -21.34 -0.78
N ALA A 247 -47.13 -21.91 -1.82
CA ALA A 247 -45.82 -21.49 -2.31
C ALA A 247 -45.86 -20.04 -2.80
N GLY A 248 -46.89 -19.65 -3.56
CA GLY A 248 -47.12 -18.25 -3.95
C GLY A 248 -47.27 -17.33 -2.75
N GLY A 249 -48.02 -17.75 -1.73
CA GLY A 249 -48.15 -17.05 -0.46
C GLY A 249 -46.82 -16.89 0.26
N LEU A 250 -45.97 -17.91 0.26
CA LEU A 250 -44.61 -17.87 0.83
C LEU A 250 -43.71 -16.86 0.10
N PHE A 251 -43.80 -16.80 -1.23
CA PHE A 251 -43.05 -15.80 -2.01
C PHE A 251 -43.52 -14.38 -1.69
N VAL A 252 -44.83 -14.14 -1.69
CA VAL A 252 -45.41 -12.83 -1.36
C VAL A 252 -45.07 -12.42 0.07
N SER A 253 -45.15 -13.35 1.03
CA SER A 253 -44.83 -13.10 2.44
C SER A 253 -43.36 -12.73 2.64
N SER A 254 -42.45 -13.38 1.91
CA SER A 254 -41.01 -13.16 2.01
C SER A 254 -40.53 -11.94 1.20
N THR A 255 -41.34 -11.42 0.26
CA THR A 255 -40.95 -10.36 -0.67
C THR A 255 -40.40 -9.09 0.00
N PRO A 256 -41.03 -8.50 1.04
CA PRO A 256 -40.50 -7.29 1.67
C PRO A 256 -39.08 -7.46 2.22
N PHE A 257 -38.83 -8.61 2.86
CA PHE A 257 -37.52 -8.95 3.39
C PHE A 257 -36.50 -9.20 2.27
N LEU A 258 -36.89 -9.93 1.22
CA LEU A 258 -36.01 -10.17 0.07
C LEU A 258 -35.61 -8.87 -0.66
N VAL A 259 -36.55 -7.95 -0.86
CA VAL A 259 -36.27 -6.64 -1.46
C VAL A 259 -35.33 -5.82 -0.58
N TRP A 260 -35.48 -5.89 0.75
CA TRP A 260 -34.52 -5.31 1.69
C TRP A 260 -33.12 -5.93 1.55
N VAL A 261 -33.01 -7.26 1.54
CA VAL A 261 -31.74 -7.98 1.35
C VAL A 261 -31.07 -7.58 0.03
N ILE A 262 -31.84 -7.50 -1.06
CA ILE A 262 -31.32 -7.08 -2.37
C ILE A 262 -30.78 -5.65 -2.30
N THR A 263 -31.49 -4.75 -1.63
CA THR A 263 -31.05 -3.36 -1.44
C THR A 263 -29.73 -3.29 -0.67
N GLN A 264 -29.60 -4.05 0.43
CA GLN A 264 -28.36 -4.08 1.21
C GLN A 264 -27.18 -4.69 0.43
N ARG A 265 -27.45 -5.71 -0.39
CA ARG A 265 -26.42 -6.27 -1.28
C ARG A 265 -25.96 -5.26 -2.33
N LEU A 266 -26.89 -4.54 -2.96
CA LEU A 266 -26.55 -3.47 -3.91
C LEU A 266 -25.66 -2.41 -3.25
N THR A 267 -26.00 -1.97 -2.03
CA THR A 267 -25.19 -1.03 -1.25
C THR A 267 -23.76 -1.54 -1.08
N ARG A 268 -23.62 -2.78 -0.61
CA ARG A 268 -22.31 -3.40 -0.35
C ARG A 268 -21.48 -3.57 -1.62
N ASP A 269 -22.10 -3.97 -2.73
CA ASP A 269 -21.39 -4.30 -3.96
C ASP A 269 -21.00 -3.03 -4.76
N TRP A 270 -21.80 -1.97 -4.66
CA TRP A 270 -21.56 -0.71 -5.38
C TRP A 270 -20.61 0.22 -4.63
N TRP A 271 -20.63 0.20 -3.30
CA TRP A 271 -19.75 1.02 -2.46
C TRP A 271 -18.27 1.00 -2.90
N PRO A 272 -17.57 -0.16 -2.98
CA PRO A 272 -16.14 -0.18 -3.30
C PRO A 272 -15.87 0.35 -4.72
N GLN A 273 -16.79 0.14 -5.66
CA GLN A 273 -16.64 0.61 -7.04
C GLN A 273 -16.78 2.13 -7.13
N ILE A 274 -17.75 2.71 -6.41
CA ILE A 274 -17.96 4.15 -6.35
C ILE A 274 -16.77 4.81 -5.65
N LEU A 275 -16.36 4.28 -4.50
CA LEU A 275 -15.21 4.76 -3.73
C LEU A 275 -13.94 4.78 -4.59
N ALA A 276 -13.61 3.67 -5.25
CA ALA A 276 -12.43 3.58 -6.10
C ALA A 276 -12.45 4.58 -7.26
N ARG A 277 -13.63 4.80 -7.87
CA ARG A 277 -13.79 5.79 -8.96
C ARG A 277 -13.65 7.22 -8.48
N ILE A 278 -14.21 7.55 -7.31
CA ILE A 278 -14.14 8.89 -6.74
C ILE A 278 -12.72 9.18 -6.27
N TYR A 279 -12.10 8.28 -5.53
CA TYR A 279 -10.75 8.44 -5.04
C TYR A 279 -9.77 8.69 -6.19
N ARG A 280 -9.84 7.91 -7.29
CA ARG A 280 -9.01 8.10 -8.49
C ARG A 280 -9.22 9.44 -9.21
N ARG A 281 -10.32 10.14 -8.97
CA ARG A 281 -10.62 11.45 -9.56
C ARG A 281 -10.22 12.60 -8.67
N LEU A 282 -10.00 12.36 -7.39
CA LEU A 282 -9.49 13.37 -6.47
C LEU A 282 -7.97 13.51 -6.66
N PRO A 283 -7.40 14.70 -6.44
CA PRO A 283 -5.96 14.87 -6.37
C PRO A 283 -5.42 13.98 -5.24
N ASN A 284 -4.62 12.99 -5.58
CA ASN A 284 -3.97 12.10 -4.63
C ASN A 284 -2.54 11.77 -5.11
N THR A 285 -1.69 11.45 -4.15
CA THR A 285 -0.27 11.09 -4.36
C THR A 285 -0.07 9.58 -4.48
N GLY A 286 -1.04 8.78 -4.03
CA GLY A 286 -0.91 7.33 -3.97
C GLY A 286 -2.10 6.54 -4.54
N SER A 287 -1.89 5.24 -4.72
CA SER A 287 -2.96 4.28 -4.96
C SER A 287 -3.71 4.01 -3.65
N LEU A 288 -5.05 3.97 -3.70
CA LEU A 288 -5.94 3.69 -2.58
C LEU A 288 -5.33 2.63 -1.63
N PRO A 289 -4.94 2.98 -0.39
CA PRO A 289 -4.41 2.01 0.55
C PRO A 289 -5.45 0.90 0.68
N GLY A 290 -5.01 -0.36 0.57
CA GLY A 290 -5.85 -1.55 0.36
C GLY A 290 -6.88 -1.80 1.46
N MET A 291 -7.93 -0.97 1.53
CA MET A 291 -8.96 -1.00 2.54
C MET A 291 -10.14 -1.89 2.13
N THR A 292 -10.15 -2.39 0.89
CA THR A 292 -11.07 -3.44 0.42
C THR A 292 -10.44 -4.31 -0.68
N SER A 293 -9.61 -5.29 -0.29
CA SER A 293 -9.40 -6.47 -1.14
C SER A 293 -9.19 -7.72 -0.27
N PRO A 294 -10.16 -8.65 -0.19
CA PRO A 294 -9.81 -10.04 -0.13
C PRO A 294 -9.26 -10.42 -1.50
N TRP A 295 -7.94 -10.57 -1.59
CA TRP A 295 -7.25 -11.23 -2.69
C TRP A 295 -7.24 -10.50 -4.04
N THR A 296 -6.17 -9.74 -4.24
CA THR A 296 -5.33 -9.97 -5.41
C THR A 296 -3.98 -10.42 -4.88
N PRO A 297 -3.51 -11.66 -5.16
CA PRO A 297 -2.15 -12.03 -4.80
C PRO A 297 -1.23 -11.03 -5.51
N ALA A 298 -0.27 -10.49 -4.79
CA ALA A 298 0.84 -9.77 -5.38
C ALA A 298 1.33 -10.60 -6.57
N GLU A 299 1.35 -10.00 -7.76
CA GLU A 299 2.18 -10.52 -8.84
C GLU A 299 3.59 -10.58 -8.27
N ARG A 300 4.00 -11.79 -7.86
CA ARG A 300 5.40 -12.10 -7.63
C ARG A 300 6.14 -11.69 -8.91
N PRO A 301 7.34 -11.11 -8.81
CA PRO A 301 8.20 -10.96 -9.96
C PRO A 301 8.23 -12.30 -10.70
N ARG A 302 7.93 -12.23 -11.99
CA ARG A 302 7.77 -13.38 -12.88
C ARG A 302 9.11 -14.11 -12.95
N GLU A 303 9.34 -15.04 -12.03
CA GLU A 303 10.45 -15.98 -12.11
C GLU A 303 10.28 -16.76 -13.42
N ARG A 304 11.26 -16.56 -14.29
CA ARG A 304 11.41 -17.23 -15.58
C ARG A 304 11.42 -18.74 -15.32
N PRO A 305 10.68 -19.57 -16.07
CA PRO A 305 10.65 -21.00 -15.79
C PRO A 305 11.97 -21.63 -16.21
N GLU A 306 12.85 -21.87 -15.24
CA GLU A 306 13.98 -22.76 -15.42
C GLU A 306 13.49 -24.20 -15.59
N HIS A 307 13.99 -24.84 -16.64
CA HIS A 307 13.71 -26.22 -16.95
C HIS A 307 14.17 -27.14 -15.83
N ARG A 308 13.16 -27.78 -15.21
CA ARG A 308 13.26 -28.97 -14.37
C ARG A 308 14.05 -30.07 -15.10
N ARG A 309 15.32 -30.25 -14.75
CA ARG A 309 16.10 -31.46 -15.06
C ARG A 309 16.46 -32.18 -13.76
N ASN A 310 16.22 -33.48 -13.79
CA ASN A 310 16.24 -34.41 -12.65
C ASN A 310 17.55 -34.38 -11.85
N ARG A 311 17.40 -34.38 -10.52
CA ARG A 311 18.46 -34.63 -9.54
C ARG A 311 18.58 -36.13 -9.30
N SER A 312 19.66 -36.73 -9.78
CA SER A 312 20.25 -37.94 -9.18
C SER A 312 21.55 -37.54 -8.51
N THR A 313 21.67 -37.93 -7.25
CA THR A 313 22.82 -37.85 -6.36
C THR A 313 24.08 -38.49 -6.95
N VAL A 314 25.24 -37.87 -6.77
CA VAL A 314 26.49 -38.41 -6.18
C VAL A 314 27.52 -37.25 -6.10
N GLU A 315 28.30 -37.26 -5.03
CA GLU A 315 29.40 -36.37 -4.67
C GLU A 315 30.43 -36.19 -5.81
N ASP A 316 30.93 -34.97 -6.05
CA ASP A 316 32.38 -34.72 -6.09
C ASP A 316 32.72 -33.22 -6.10
N VAL A 317 33.89 -32.92 -5.54
CA VAL A 317 34.51 -31.61 -5.34
C VAL A 317 35.30 -31.20 -6.60
N SER A 318 35.55 -29.90 -6.77
CA SER A 318 36.63 -29.26 -7.58
C SER A 318 36.24 -28.48 -8.87
N PRO A 319 37.06 -27.47 -9.25
CA PRO A 319 36.59 -26.19 -9.75
C PRO A 319 36.69 -25.95 -11.27
N ILE A 320 36.05 -24.84 -11.65
CA ILE A 320 35.83 -24.24 -12.96
C ILE A 320 37.07 -24.26 -13.88
N ARG A 321 36.93 -24.90 -15.05
CA ARG A 321 37.73 -24.66 -16.26
C ARG A 321 37.00 -23.67 -17.19
N PRO A 322 37.70 -22.72 -17.84
CA PRO A 322 37.14 -21.95 -18.94
C PRO A 322 37.20 -22.75 -20.26
N ILE A 323 36.13 -22.63 -21.06
CA ILE A 323 35.97 -23.24 -22.38
C ILE A 323 36.45 -22.26 -23.46
N ASP A 324 37.29 -22.78 -24.36
CA ASP A 324 37.79 -22.14 -25.58
C ASP A 324 36.71 -21.85 -26.62
N GLY A 325 37.01 -20.87 -27.46
CA GLY A 325 36.12 -20.25 -28.43
C GLY A 325 35.74 -21.09 -29.65
N GLN A 326 34.66 -20.64 -30.30
CA GLN A 326 34.30 -21.08 -31.65
C GLN A 326 33.67 -19.92 -32.42
N MET A 327 34.39 -19.42 -33.43
CA MET A 327 33.89 -18.53 -34.49
C MET A 327 33.10 -19.34 -35.53
N PRO A 328 32.17 -18.69 -36.25
CA PRO A 328 32.07 -18.95 -37.69
C PRO A 328 32.00 -17.67 -38.54
N SER A 329 32.65 -17.71 -39.69
CA SER A 329 32.69 -16.68 -40.72
C SER A 329 31.66 -16.91 -41.84
N ASP A 330 31.36 -15.79 -42.52
CA ASP A 330 30.97 -15.59 -43.93
C ASP A 330 29.50 -15.38 -44.39
N THR A 331 29.28 -14.12 -44.84
CA THR A 331 28.58 -13.60 -46.07
C THR A 331 27.11 -13.98 -46.33
N GLY A 332 26.10 -13.13 -46.64
CA GLY A 332 25.79 -11.70 -46.91
C GLY A 332 24.31 -11.67 -47.46
N PRO A 333 23.72 -10.64 -48.12
CA PRO A 333 23.73 -9.17 -48.00
C PRO A 333 22.31 -8.58 -47.67
N VAL A 334 22.08 -7.28 -47.95
CA VAL A 334 20.82 -6.48 -48.01
C VAL A 334 20.53 -5.62 -46.75
N GLU A 335 20.15 -4.33 -46.76
CA GLU A 335 20.28 -3.13 -47.60
C GLU A 335 19.64 -1.96 -46.77
N ALA A 336 20.26 -0.77 -46.79
CA ALA A 336 19.75 0.57 -46.39
C ALA A 336 19.15 0.76 -44.96
N VAL A 337 19.50 1.80 -44.19
CA VAL A 337 19.32 3.23 -44.46
C VAL A 337 20.33 4.04 -43.61
N ARG A 338 21.13 4.88 -44.28
CA ARG A 338 21.99 5.90 -43.67
C ARG A 338 21.17 7.14 -43.31
N ARG A 339 21.40 7.70 -42.11
CA ARG A 339 21.25 9.13 -41.83
C ARG A 339 22.56 9.66 -41.21
N PRO A 340 23.07 10.83 -41.66
CA PRO A 340 24.40 11.30 -41.31
C PRO A 340 24.40 12.09 -40.00
N SER A 341 25.31 11.75 -39.08
CA SER A 341 25.72 12.64 -38.00
C SER A 341 26.87 13.52 -38.50
N THR A 342 26.61 14.82 -38.49
CA THR A 342 27.61 15.89 -38.60
C THR A 342 28.38 15.99 -37.29
N PHE A 343 29.71 15.81 -37.31
CA PHE A 343 30.69 16.75 -36.71
C PHE A 343 32.12 16.31 -37.10
N SER A 344 32.77 17.17 -37.89
CA SER A 344 34.21 17.21 -38.21
C SER A 344 34.98 17.50 -36.91
N ALA A 345 35.97 16.70 -36.48
CA ALA A 345 37.38 16.73 -36.88
C ALA A 345 37.99 18.13 -36.93
N ARG A 346 38.85 18.48 -35.94
CA ARG A 346 40.29 18.79 -36.03
C ARG A 346 40.80 19.55 -34.78
N GLY A 347 42.00 19.22 -34.29
CA GLY A 347 42.83 20.17 -33.54
C GLY A 347 43.58 19.62 -32.32
N ASP A 348 44.69 18.94 -32.59
CA ASP A 348 45.97 18.82 -31.86
C ASP A 348 46.13 19.28 -30.39
N ASP A 349 46.72 18.36 -29.63
CA ASP A 349 47.87 18.50 -28.71
C ASP A 349 47.84 19.49 -27.53
N TYR A 350 47.76 18.94 -26.31
CA TYR A 350 48.84 18.89 -25.30
C TYR A 350 48.21 18.44 -23.97
N ALA A 351 48.16 17.14 -23.71
CA ALA A 351 47.95 16.61 -22.35
C ALA A 351 49.30 16.09 -21.86
N SER A 352 49.79 16.68 -20.77
CA SER A 352 51.08 16.40 -20.16
C SER A 352 51.15 14.98 -19.64
N ASP A 353 52.30 14.38 -19.92
CA ASP A 353 52.80 13.05 -19.56
C ASP A 353 53.27 13.05 -18.10
N GLU A 354 52.35 12.91 -17.13
CA GLU A 354 52.70 12.76 -15.70
C GLU A 354 51.96 11.63 -14.95
N GLU A 355 51.18 10.79 -15.63
CA GLU A 355 50.69 9.52 -15.06
C GLU A 355 51.43 8.36 -15.73
N ASP A 356 51.84 7.37 -14.95
CA ASP A 356 52.42 6.07 -15.38
C ASP A 356 53.94 5.91 -15.32
N ASN A 357 54.62 6.58 -14.38
CA ASN A 357 55.81 5.99 -13.77
C ASN A 357 55.44 5.32 -12.43
N GLU A 358 54.45 4.42 -12.48
CA GLU A 358 54.11 3.51 -11.39
C GLU A 358 55.12 2.35 -11.39
N GLY A 359 56.37 2.70 -11.09
CA GLY A 359 57.31 1.73 -10.53
C GLY A 359 56.71 1.23 -9.22
N VAL A 360 56.80 -0.08 -8.98
CA VAL A 360 56.29 -0.80 -7.81
C VAL A 360 56.66 -0.08 -6.50
N SER A 361 55.83 0.86 -6.06
CA SER A 361 55.76 1.27 -4.67
C SER A 361 54.55 0.57 -4.09
N ALA A 362 54.77 -0.52 -3.38
CA ALA A 362 53.78 -0.97 -2.42
C ALA A 362 53.46 0.24 -1.53
N THR A 363 52.25 0.78 -1.62
CA THR A 363 51.74 1.74 -0.64
C THR A 363 51.63 1.01 0.68
N LEU A 364 52.76 0.91 1.38
CA LEU A 364 52.83 0.48 2.77
C LEU A 364 52.16 1.59 3.57
N ILE A 365 50.88 1.40 3.88
CA ILE A 365 50.16 2.23 4.84
C ILE A 365 50.76 1.93 6.21
N SER A 366 51.67 2.79 6.68
CA SER A 366 52.11 2.79 8.07
C SER A 366 51.06 3.49 8.90
N PHE A 367 50.43 2.77 9.82
CA PHE A 367 49.53 3.37 10.80
C PHE A 367 50.38 4.07 11.86
N ASP A 368 50.46 5.40 11.79
CA ASP A 368 50.91 6.20 12.93
C ASP A 368 49.68 6.60 13.74
N VAL A 369 49.51 5.97 14.90
CA VAL A 369 48.43 6.28 15.84
C VAL A 369 48.93 7.42 16.73
N GLU A 370 48.94 8.63 16.20
CA GLU A 370 49.05 9.82 17.03
C GLU A 370 47.65 10.17 17.55
N ALA A 371 47.45 9.98 18.84
CA ALA A 371 46.28 10.49 19.53
C ALA A 371 46.40 12.02 19.61
N THR A 372 45.62 12.78 18.85
CA THR A 372 45.16 14.13 19.26
C THR A 372 44.07 14.71 18.36
N ALA A 373 42.99 15.12 19.02
CA ALA A 373 42.22 16.35 18.88
C ALA A 373 41.72 16.82 17.50
N GLU A 374 40.39 16.86 17.39
CA GLU A 374 39.55 17.91 16.80
C GLU A 374 40.23 18.92 15.83
N THR A 375 39.97 18.78 14.53
CA THR A 375 39.74 19.85 13.52
C THR A 375 39.50 19.19 12.15
N SER A 376 38.24 19.14 11.69
CA SER A 376 37.60 20.00 10.66
C SER A 376 38.18 19.93 9.24
N GLU A 377 37.28 19.55 8.31
CA GLU A 377 37.26 19.85 6.87
C GLU A 377 38.41 19.32 6.00
N ALA A 378 38.24 18.09 5.50
CA ALA A 378 38.76 17.70 4.19
C ALA A 378 37.58 17.61 3.19
N PRO A 379 37.69 18.16 1.96
CA PRO A 379 36.61 18.05 0.97
C PRO A 379 36.41 16.59 0.56
N PRO A 380 35.17 16.10 0.41
CA PRO A 380 34.92 14.74 -0.03
C PRO A 380 35.32 14.62 -1.50
N GLY A 381 36.38 13.85 -1.82
CA GLY A 381 36.65 13.49 -3.21
C GLY A 381 38.10 13.23 -3.63
N LEU A 382 39.12 13.39 -2.79
CA LEU A 382 40.52 13.23 -3.24
C LEU A 382 41.18 11.86 -3.01
N TRP A 383 40.47 10.88 -2.45
CA TRP A 383 40.99 9.54 -2.27
C TRP A 383 39.97 8.52 -2.77
N SER A 384 39.96 8.30 -4.09
CA SER A 384 39.16 7.25 -4.71
C SER A 384 40.10 6.18 -5.27
N ALA A 385 40.49 5.23 -4.44
CA ALA A 385 40.92 3.92 -4.92
C ALA A 385 39.65 3.18 -5.35
N GLU A 386 39.35 3.28 -6.64
CA GLU A 386 38.17 2.78 -7.37
C GLU A 386 37.29 1.76 -6.62
N LEU A 387 36.24 2.29 -5.98
CA LEU A 387 35.02 1.57 -5.65
C LEU A 387 33.83 2.45 -6.05
N ARG A 388 33.49 2.44 -7.36
CA ARG A 388 32.12 2.26 -7.89
C ARG A 388 32.10 2.52 -9.41
N PRO A 389 31.44 1.67 -10.21
CA PRO A 389 30.85 2.11 -11.46
C PRO A 389 29.86 3.23 -11.12
N SER A 390 30.07 4.43 -11.64
CA SER A 390 29.05 5.47 -11.63
C SER A 390 27.79 4.86 -12.24
N VAL A 391 26.72 4.69 -11.44
CA VAL A 391 25.38 4.60 -12.00
C VAL A 391 25.24 5.81 -12.92
N ASP A 392 24.95 5.55 -14.20
CA ASP A 392 25.00 6.51 -15.30
C ASP A 392 24.74 7.97 -14.88
N ALA A 393 25.81 8.76 -14.75
CA ALA A 393 25.74 10.22 -14.74
C ALA A 393 25.43 10.78 -16.15
N ARG A 394 24.67 10.03 -16.95
CA ARG A 394 24.11 10.43 -18.24
C ARG A 394 22.60 10.56 -18.11
N GLY A 395 22.22 11.47 -17.23
CA GLY A 395 20.86 11.86 -17.01
C GLY A 395 20.88 12.75 -15.80
N ALA A 396 21.07 14.05 -16.00
CA ALA A 396 20.59 15.01 -15.04
C ALA A 396 19.09 14.71 -14.88
N VAL A 397 18.76 13.90 -13.88
CA VAL A 397 17.39 13.68 -13.45
C VAL A 397 16.95 15.06 -13.01
N ILE A 398 16.19 15.73 -13.87
CA ILE A 398 15.37 16.89 -13.51
C ILE A 398 14.79 16.53 -12.14
N PRO A 399 14.98 17.34 -11.07
CA PRO A 399 14.49 17.00 -9.75
C PRO A 399 12.99 16.77 -9.90
N THR A 400 12.59 15.49 -9.96
CA THR A 400 11.21 15.12 -9.87
C THR A 400 10.85 15.52 -8.46
N THR A 401 9.93 16.47 -8.31
CA THR A 401 9.38 16.83 -7.00
C THR A 401 8.85 15.55 -6.36
N THR A 402 9.64 14.95 -5.48
CA THR A 402 9.26 13.76 -4.73
C THR A 402 8.34 14.25 -3.63
N TYR A 403 7.03 14.11 -3.85
CA TYR A 403 6.05 14.39 -2.81
C TYR A 403 6.18 13.29 -1.74
N CYS A 404 6.25 13.69 -0.48
CA CYS A 404 6.12 12.75 0.65
C CYS A 404 4.74 12.10 0.56
N ASP A 405 4.72 10.80 0.24
CA ASP A 405 3.49 10.00 0.15
C ASP A 405 3.34 9.16 1.41
N THR A 406 2.61 9.70 2.39
CA THR A 406 2.37 9.11 3.71
C THR A 406 0.87 8.98 3.97
N MET A 407 0.44 8.15 4.93
CA MET A 407 -0.99 8.09 5.27
C MET A 407 -1.56 9.43 5.73
N LEU A 408 -0.75 10.29 6.35
CA LEU A 408 -1.20 11.59 6.86
C LEU A 408 -1.48 12.58 5.72
N THR A 409 -0.62 12.61 4.70
CA THR A 409 -0.81 13.41 3.48
C THR A 409 -1.94 12.87 2.60
N GLN A 410 -2.15 11.55 2.58
CA GLN A 410 -3.27 10.91 1.89
C GLN A 410 -4.60 11.02 2.64
N LEU A 411 -4.62 11.46 3.90
CA LEU A 411 -5.82 11.42 4.74
C LEU A 411 -6.97 12.30 4.21
N PRO A 412 -6.76 13.58 3.84
CA PRO A 412 -7.82 14.42 3.33
C PRO A 412 -8.52 13.86 2.07
N PRO A 413 -7.82 13.43 1.01
CA PRO A 413 -8.48 12.83 -0.15
C PRO A 413 -9.14 11.49 0.17
N LEU A 414 -8.58 10.70 1.10
CA LEU A 414 -9.17 9.45 1.56
C LEU A 414 -10.54 9.69 2.22
N ILE A 415 -10.62 10.59 3.21
CA ILE A 415 -11.88 10.93 3.88
C ILE A 415 -12.86 11.58 2.91
N ALA A 416 -12.41 12.52 2.07
CA ALA A 416 -13.27 13.15 1.07
C ALA A 416 -13.89 12.10 0.12
N SER A 417 -13.08 11.14 -0.35
CA SER A 417 -13.58 10.07 -1.22
C SER A 417 -14.66 9.23 -0.54
N HIS A 418 -14.52 8.95 0.76
CA HIS A 418 -15.51 8.24 1.55
C HIS A 418 -16.82 9.02 1.67
N VAL A 419 -16.73 10.31 2.02
CA VAL A 419 -17.90 11.20 2.15
C VAL A 419 -18.66 11.33 0.83
N PHE A 420 -17.95 11.54 -0.29
CA PHE A 420 -18.57 11.63 -1.60
C PHE A 420 -19.13 10.29 -2.09
N ALA A 421 -18.43 9.18 -1.83
CA ALA A 421 -18.92 7.85 -2.18
C ALA A 421 -20.24 7.54 -1.45
N ASP A 422 -20.34 7.92 -0.19
CA ASP A 422 -21.56 7.75 0.60
C ASP A 422 -22.69 8.63 0.09
N ALA A 423 -22.42 9.90 -0.20
CA ALA A 423 -23.43 10.79 -0.79
C ALA A 423 -23.97 10.26 -2.13
N VAL A 424 -23.07 9.80 -3.02
CA VAL A 424 -23.46 9.24 -4.33
C VAL A 424 -24.23 7.93 -4.16
N LEU A 425 -23.76 7.03 -3.30
CA LEU A 425 -24.43 5.75 -3.05
C LEU A 425 -25.83 5.94 -2.45
N ARG A 426 -25.98 6.84 -1.47
CA ARG A 426 -27.26 7.19 -0.87
C ARG A 426 -28.26 7.74 -1.88
N LEU A 427 -27.81 8.59 -2.80
CA LEU A 427 -28.64 9.09 -3.89
C LEU A 427 -29.02 7.99 -4.89
N ALA A 428 -28.05 7.17 -5.28
CA ALA A 428 -28.25 6.11 -6.25
C ALA A 428 -29.21 5.02 -5.73
N ILE A 429 -29.12 4.64 -4.45
CA ILE A 429 -29.90 3.54 -3.88
C ILE A 429 -31.26 4.00 -3.32
N ALA A 430 -31.48 5.30 -3.13
CA ALA A 430 -32.73 5.84 -2.57
C ALA A 430 -34.03 5.26 -3.19
N PRO A 431 -34.15 5.03 -4.52
CA PRO A 431 -35.33 4.39 -5.11
C PRO A 431 -35.60 2.98 -4.56
N TRP A 432 -34.56 2.15 -4.51
CA TRP A 432 -34.64 0.77 -4.02
C TRP A 432 -34.90 0.72 -2.52
N GLU A 433 -34.21 1.57 -1.76
CA GLU A 433 -34.41 1.67 -0.33
C GLU A 433 -35.82 2.15 0.02
N ALA A 434 -36.33 3.18 -0.66
CA ALA A 434 -37.69 3.66 -0.44
C ALA A 434 -38.71 2.54 -0.73
N THR A 435 -38.52 1.77 -1.80
CA THR A 435 -39.39 0.64 -2.15
C THR A 435 -39.33 -0.46 -1.08
N ALA A 436 -38.12 -0.87 -0.69
CA ALA A 436 -37.90 -1.88 0.35
C ALA A 436 -38.55 -1.48 1.68
N LEU A 437 -38.26 -0.25 2.12
CA LEU A 437 -38.76 0.27 3.38
C LEU A 437 -40.28 0.45 3.37
N ARG A 438 -40.89 0.91 2.27
CA ARG A 438 -42.36 1.02 2.14
C ARG A 438 -43.04 -0.36 2.20
N LEU A 439 -42.47 -1.37 1.54
CA LEU A 439 -42.97 -2.75 1.61
C LEU A 439 -42.88 -3.33 3.03
N VAL A 440 -41.72 -3.18 3.67
CA VAL A 440 -41.50 -3.63 5.05
C VAL A 440 -42.44 -2.90 6.00
N ALA A 441 -42.49 -1.57 5.92
CA ALA A 441 -43.35 -0.72 6.74
C ALA A 441 -44.83 -1.08 6.60
N GLY A 442 -45.30 -1.23 5.36
CA GLY A 442 -46.68 -1.58 5.05
C GLY A 442 -47.06 -2.95 5.62
N THR A 443 -46.22 -3.96 5.37
CA THR A 443 -46.47 -5.31 5.89
C THR A 443 -46.38 -5.39 7.40
N PHE A 444 -45.43 -4.71 8.04
CA PHE A 444 -45.30 -4.66 9.49
C PHE A 444 -46.53 -4.03 10.15
N ARG A 445 -47.02 -2.90 9.62
CA ARG A 445 -48.23 -2.25 10.13
C ARG A 445 -49.50 -3.04 9.90
N GLN A 446 -49.66 -3.66 8.72
CA GLN A 446 -50.79 -4.52 8.43
C GLN A 446 -50.89 -5.69 9.41
N ARG A 447 -49.75 -6.30 9.79
CA ARG A 447 -49.72 -7.36 10.80
C ARG A 447 -50.17 -6.89 12.18
N LEU A 448 -49.81 -5.66 12.56
CA LEU A 448 -50.21 -5.05 13.83
C LEU A 448 -51.63 -4.45 13.81
N GLY A 449 -52.36 -4.57 12.69
CA GLY A 449 -53.68 -3.94 12.53
C GLY A 449 -53.63 -2.40 12.53
N LEU A 450 -52.46 -1.82 12.24
CA LEU A 450 -52.25 -0.38 12.23
C LEU A 450 -52.58 0.21 10.85
N PRO A 451 -53.06 1.47 10.80
CA PRO A 451 -53.34 2.13 9.54
C PRO A 451 -52.09 2.37 8.69
N THR A 452 -52.24 2.27 7.37
CA THR A 452 -51.16 2.46 6.37
C THR A 452 -51.34 3.70 5.50
N HIS A 453 -52.36 4.53 5.75
CA HIS A 453 -52.71 5.67 4.88
C HIS A 453 -51.65 6.78 4.85
N ASP A 454 -50.80 6.85 5.86
CA ASP A 454 -49.69 7.81 6.01
C ASP A 454 -48.40 7.37 5.28
N ILE A 455 -48.32 6.12 4.82
CA ILE A 455 -47.18 5.58 4.07
C ILE A 455 -47.37 5.88 2.58
N CYS A 456 -46.31 6.38 1.94
CA CYS A 456 -46.25 6.57 0.49
C CYS A 456 -46.43 5.25 -0.25
N GLY A 457 -47.12 5.28 -1.39
CA GLY A 457 -47.31 4.12 -2.26
C GLY A 457 -45.98 3.51 -2.74
N ILE A 458 -46.01 2.23 -3.10
CA ILE A 458 -44.82 1.49 -3.58
C ILE A 458 -44.28 2.11 -4.88
N ASN A 459 -45.17 2.66 -5.71
CA ASN A 459 -44.78 3.37 -6.93
C ASN A 459 -44.10 4.70 -6.61
N LEU A 460 -42.78 4.77 -6.84
CA LEU A 460 -41.95 5.96 -6.60
C LEU A 460 -42.49 7.21 -7.30
N LEU A 461 -42.98 7.07 -8.53
CA LEU A 461 -43.49 8.17 -9.36
C LEU A 461 -44.97 8.47 -9.16
N GLY A 462 -45.73 7.56 -8.54
CA GLY A 462 -47.18 7.70 -8.41
C GLY A 462 -47.59 8.79 -7.41
N GLU A 463 -46.73 9.09 -6.44
CA GLU A 463 -46.98 10.07 -5.37
C GLU A 463 -45.78 11.02 -5.16
N SER A 464 -44.92 11.17 -6.17
CA SER A 464 -43.74 12.05 -6.08
C SER A 464 -44.16 13.52 -6.08
N SER A 465 -44.26 14.11 -4.88
CA SER A 465 -44.35 15.57 -4.73
C SER A 465 -42.97 16.19 -4.89
N LEU A 466 -42.89 17.33 -5.58
CA LEU A 466 -41.66 18.13 -5.68
C LEU A 466 -41.14 18.53 -4.28
N VAL A 467 -42.03 18.75 -3.31
CA VAL A 467 -41.66 19.03 -1.92
C VAL A 467 -40.97 17.83 -1.27
N LEU A 468 -41.42 16.61 -1.56
CA LEU A 468 -40.79 15.39 -1.06
C LEU A 468 -39.36 15.25 -1.60
N ALA A 469 -39.18 15.53 -2.90
CA ALA A 469 -37.87 15.51 -3.55
C ALA A 469 -36.94 16.58 -2.97
N ILE A 470 -37.43 17.80 -2.76
CA ILE A 470 -36.66 18.88 -2.11
C ILE A 470 -36.28 18.48 -0.68
N ASN A 471 -37.21 17.91 0.10
CA ASN A 471 -36.92 17.50 1.47
C ASN A 471 -35.89 16.35 1.52
N PHE A 472 -35.99 15.40 0.60
CA PHE A 472 -35.00 14.34 0.45
C PHE A 472 -33.64 14.93 0.09
N LEU A 473 -33.55 15.80 -0.92
CA LEU A 473 -32.29 16.43 -1.31
C LEU A 473 -31.71 17.29 -0.18
N GLY A 474 -32.55 18.04 0.53
CA GLY A 474 -32.16 18.81 1.71
C GLY A 474 -31.56 17.93 2.81
N SER A 475 -32.12 16.73 3.04
CA SER A 475 -31.52 15.76 3.97
C SER A 475 -30.14 15.26 3.52
N GLN A 476 -29.92 15.12 2.20
CA GLN A 476 -28.62 14.73 1.66
C GLN A 476 -27.59 15.86 1.77
N VAL A 477 -28.00 17.10 1.49
CA VAL A 477 -27.13 18.29 1.65
C VAL A 477 -26.76 18.47 3.12
N LEU A 478 -27.71 18.30 4.05
CA LEU A 478 -27.42 18.36 5.49
C LEU A 478 -26.41 17.29 5.91
N HIS A 479 -26.58 16.05 5.44
CA HIS A 479 -25.62 14.97 5.72
C HIS A 479 -24.24 15.29 5.16
N LEU A 480 -24.17 15.73 3.91
CA LEU A 480 -22.92 16.11 3.27
C LEU A 480 -22.23 17.27 4.00
N ALA A 481 -22.99 18.26 4.48
CA ALA A 481 -22.45 19.37 5.26
C ALA A 481 -21.83 18.90 6.57
N VAL A 482 -22.53 18.06 7.34
CA VAL A 482 -22.00 17.50 8.60
C VAL A 482 -20.75 16.65 8.35
N CYS A 483 -20.76 15.80 7.32
CA CYS A 483 -19.57 15.03 6.93
C CYS A 483 -18.44 15.92 6.42
N GLY A 484 -18.74 17.05 5.78
CA GLY A 484 -17.78 18.07 5.35
C GLY A 484 -17.07 18.74 6.53
N GLU A 485 -17.79 19.06 7.60
CA GLU A 485 -17.19 19.57 8.85
C GLU A 485 -16.26 18.54 9.50
N ILE A 486 -16.66 17.27 9.52
CA ILE A 486 -15.81 16.17 10.01
C ILE A 486 -14.54 16.08 9.16
N TRP A 487 -14.69 16.06 7.83
CA TRP A 487 -13.55 16.07 6.91
C TRP A 487 -12.61 17.26 7.16
N ALA A 488 -13.15 18.47 7.33
CA ALA A 488 -12.36 19.67 7.59
C ALA A 488 -11.60 19.57 8.92
N ALA A 489 -12.26 19.09 9.98
CA ALA A 489 -11.64 18.91 11.29
C ALA A 489 -10.47 17.90 11.25
N PHE A 490 -10.66 16.76 10.57
CA PHE A 490 -9.61 15.75 10.43
C PHE A 490 -8.50 16.17 9.46
N THR A 491 -8.81 16.99 8.46
CA THR A 491 -7.80 17.62 7.60
C THR A 491 -6.94 18.60 8.39
N ALA A 492 -7.55 19.44 9.23
CA ALA A 492 -6.83 20.34 10.12
C ALA A 492 -5.97 19.56 11.13
N ALA A 493 -6.50 18.48 11.71
CA ALA A 493 -5.72 17.60 12.58
C ALA A 493 -4.53 16.99 11.83
N ALA A 494 -4.73 16.50 10.60
CA ALA A 494 -3.64 15.96 9.78
C ALA A 494 -2.53 16.99 9.55
N THR A 495 -2.89 18.24 9.26
CA THR A 495 -1.89 19.31 9.07
C THR A 495 -1.15 19.68 10.35
N VAL A 496 -1.77 19.51 11.53
CA VAL A 496 -1.12 19.78 12.83
C VAL A 496 -0.16 18.66 13.22
N PHE A 497 -0.48 17.41 12.88
CA PHE A 497 0.38 16.25 13.16
C PHE A 497 1.43 15.98 12.07
N HIS A 498 1.35 16.70 10.95
CA HIS A 498 2.32 16.55 9.88
C HIS A 498 3.62 17.22 10.29
N THR A 499 4.71 16.45 10.23
CA THR A 499 6.04 16.91 10.57
C THR A 499 6.88 16.83 9.31
N THR A 500 7.55 17.90 8.94
CA THR A 500 8.47 17.87 7.80
C THR A 500 9.70 17.00 8.10
N PRO A 501 10.39 16.45 7.09
CA PRO A 501 11.61 15.67 7.32
C PRO A 501 12.69 16.47 8.07
N GLU A 502 12.77 17.79 7.85
CA GLU A 502 13.70 18.68 8.54
C GLU A 502 13.36 18.80 10.03
N GLU A 503 12.11 19.12 10.36
CA GLU A 503 11.62 19.20 11.74
C GLU A 503 11.76 17.87 12.49
N TRP A 504 11.58 16.73 11.80
CA TRP A 504 11.77 15.41 12.39
C TRP A 504 13.23 15.15 12.76
N ARG A 505 14.16 15.52 11.87
CA ARG A 505 15.60 15.37 12.12
C ARG A 505 16.06 16.26 13.27
N GLU A 506 15.61 17.51 13.32
CA GLU A 506 15.88 18.42 14.44
C GLU A 506 15.38 17.83 15.78
N ALA A 507 14.17 17.27 15.81
CA ALA A 507 13.62 16.63 17.00
C ALA A 507 14.42 15.39 17.43
N GLU A 508 14.86 14.56 16.48
CA GLU A 508 15.72 13.41 16.78
C GLU A 508 17.10 13.83 17.31
N GLU A 509 17.66 14.92 16.82
CA GLU A 509 18.92 15.48 17.29
C GLU A 509 18.79 16.04 18.72
N GLU A 510 17.70 16.76 19.01
CA GLU A 510 17.38 17.24 20.36
C GLU A 510 17.21 16.09 21.37
N GLU A 511 16.45 15.03 21.00
CA GLU A 511 16.28 13.84 21.86
C GLU A 511 17.60 13.09 22.09
N GLN A 512 18.49 13.05 21.10
CA GLN A 512 19.82 12.45 21.26
C GLN A 512 20.72 13.29 22.16
N GLN A 513 20.60 14.61 22.09
CA GLN A 513 21.35 15.53 22.94
C GLN A 513 20.87 15.47 24.39
N GLU A 514 19.56 15.35 24.63
CA GLU A 514 18.97 15.18 25.96
C GLU A 514 19.32 13.81 26.58
N ASN A 515 19.32 12.74 25.78
CA ASN A 515 19.67 11.39 26.24
C ASN A 515 21.18 11.15 26.34
N ARG A 516 22.03 12.13 26.00
CA ARG A 516 23.47 11.99 26.16
C ARG A 516 23.79 12.02 27.66
N PRO A 517 24.32 10.93 28.25
CA PRO A 517 24.68 10.96 29.65
C PRO A 517 25.76 12.02 29.86
N ASP A 518 25.47 13.00 30.72
CA ASP A 518 26.45 13.95 31.25
C ASP A 518 27.54 13.13 31.96
N TRP A 519 28.60 12.81 31.24
CA TRP A 519 29.83 12.34 31.87
C TRP A 519 30.35 13.52 32.68
N PRO A 520 30.42 13.42 34.02
CA PRO A 520 30.99 14.51 34.80
C PRO A 520 32.44 14.65 34.35
N ASP A 521 32.77 15.82 33.80
CA ASP A 521 34.15 16.22 33.51
C ASP A 521 34.98 15.99 34.78
N GLU A 522 35.76 14.91 34.78
CA GLU A 522 36.82 14.71 35.76
C GLU A 522 37.85 15.82 35.54
N ARG A 523 37.72 16.87 36.35
CA ARG A 523 38.76 17.88 36.52
C ARG A 523 40.05 17.18 36.98
N ILE A 524 41.00 17.06 36.07
CA ILE A 524 42.41 16.74 36.37
C ILE A 524 43.12 18.03 36.81
#